data_AF-A0A8C2FFI9-F1
#
_entry.id   AF-A0A8C2FFI9-F1
#
_cell.length_a   1.000
_cell.length_b   1.000
_cell.length_c   1.000
_cell.angle_alpha   90.00
_cell.angle_beta   90.00
_cell.angle_gamma   90.00
#
_symmetry.space_group_name_H-M   'P 1'
#
loop_
_entity.id
_entity.type
_entity.pdbx_description
1 polymer ?
#
loop_
_entity_poly.entity_id
_entity_poly.type
_entity_poly.pdbx_seq_one_letter_code
_entity_poly.pdbx_strand_id
1 'polypeptide(L)'
;MMAYVPERLLATLDDLDTEGLKRFKWFLKNHKILSAAALEKADTTDTVDLLLKRFGPEEAEKITVDILRKMNHNNLANELENKQKQG
;
A
#
# COMPACT_ATOMS: atom_id res chain seq x y z
N MET A 1 -17.05 -3.84 12.43
CA MET A 1 -15.93 -4.78 12.24
C MET A 1 -14.71 -3.95 11.88
N MET A 2 -13.67 -3.93 12.72
CA MET A 2 -12.39 -3.36 12.29
C MET A 2 -11.78 -4.33 11.29
N ALA A 3 -11.77 -3.96 10.02
CA ALA A 3 -11.00 -4.70 9.03
C ALA A 3 -9.53 -4.67 9.47
N TYR A 4 -8.88 -5.84 9.48
CA TYR A 4 -7.49 -5.98 9.88
C TYR A 4 -6.63 -5.16 8.90
N VAL A 5 -5.52 -4.59 9.36
CA VAL A 5 -4.64 -3.72 8.54
C VAL A 5 -4.34 -4.30 7.13
N PRO A 6 -4.05 -5.60 6.96
CA PRO A 6 -3.88 -6.23 5.65
C PRO A 6 -5.08 -6.07 4.72
N GLU A 7 -6.31 -6.27 5.23
CA GLU A 7 -7.53 -6.17 4.44
C GLU A 7 -7.79 -4.73 3.99
N ARG A 8 -7.44 -3.75 4.84
CA ARG A 8 -7.53 -2.33 4.50
C ARG A 8 -6.53 -1.94 3.42
N LEU A 9 -5.27 -2.40 3.54
CA LEU A 9 -4.25 -2.14 2.52
C LEU A 9 -4.62 -2.79 1.20
N LEU A 10 -5.10 -4.03 1.24
CA LEU A 10 -5.54 -4.74 0.05
C LEU A 10 -6.68 -4.02 -0.65
N ALA A 11 -7.75 -3.67 0.08
CA ALA A 11 -8.88 -2.94 -0.49
C ALA A 11 -8.46 -1.59 -1.08
N THR A 12 -7.59 -0.83 -0.40
CA THR A 12 -7.10 0.46 -0.91
C THR A 12 -6.25 0.30 -2.17
N LEU A 13 -5.44 -0.76 -2.28
CA LEU A 13 -4.66 -1.01 -3.48
C LEU A 13 -5.48 -1.64 -4.61
N ASP A 14 -6.58 -2.34 -4.30
CA ASP A 14 -7.54 -2.86 -5.30
C ASP A 14 -8.38 -1.73 -5.93
N ASP A 15 -8.59 -0.62 -5.22
CA ASP A 15 -9.18 0.60 -5.78
C ASP A 15 -8.26 1.33 -6.78
N LEU A 16 -6.98 0.94 -6.86
CA LEU A 16 -6.08 1.43 -7.90
C LEU A 16 -6.30 0.64 -9.20
N ASP A 17 -6.34 1.35 -10.30
CA ASP A 17 -6.31 0.73 -11.62
C ASP A 17 -4.94 0.06 -11.89
N THR A 18 -4.84 -0.69 -12.98
CA THR A 18 -3.59 -1.39 -13.33
C THR A 18 -2.40 -0.44 -13.51
N GLU A 19 -2.62 0.79 -14.01
CA GLU A 19 -1.56 1.78 -14.11
C GLU A 19 -1.17 2.35 -12.74
N GLY A 20 -2.16 2.65 -11.88
CA GLY A 20 -1.97 3.05 -10.50
C GLY A 20 -1.13 2.05 -9.72
N LEU A 21 -1.46 0.76 -9.79
CA LEU A 21 -0.69 -0.29 -9.12
C LEU A 21 0.75 -0.40 -9.65
N LYS A 22 0.95 -0.25 -10.97
CA LYS A 22 2.31 -0.21 -11.56
C LYS A 22 3.12 0.96 -11.04
N ARG A 23 2.51 2.15 -10.96
CA ARG A 23 3.16 3.34 -10.38
C ARG A 23 3.46 3.17 -8.90
N PHE A 24 2.54 2.58 -8.14
CA PHE A 24 2.75 2.27 -6.72
C PHE A 24 3.99 1.38 -6.52
N LYS A 25 4.08 0.27 -7.26
CA LYS A 25 5.25 -0.62 -7.26
C LYS A 25 6.53 0.11 -7.70
N TRP A 26 6.42 0.99 -8.69
CA TRP A 26 7.56 1.81 -9.13
C TRP A 26 8.08 2.71 -8.00
N PHE A 27 7.20 3.35 -7.23
CA PHE A 27 7.60 4.17 -6.08
C PHE A 27 8.23 3.34 -4.96
N LEU A 28 7.70 2.14 -4.65
CA LEU A 28 8.31 1.23 -3.69
C LEU A 28 9.74 0.84 -4.11
N LYS A 29 9.93 0.54 -5.38
CA LYS A 29 11.24 0.25 -5.97
C LYS A 29 12.17 1.46 -5.91
N ASN A 30 11.70 2.63 -6.34
CA ASN A 30 12.50 3.85 -6.46
C ASN A 30 12.98 4.36 -5.09
N HIS A 31 12.15 4.25 -4.06
CA HIS A 31 12.52 4.56 -2.68
C HIS A 31 13.28 3.41 -1.98
N LYS A 32 13.63 2.33 -2.69
CA LYS A 32 14.31 1.14 -2.16
C LYS A 32 13.55 0.46 -0.99
N ILE A 33 12.24 0.68 -0.90
CA ILE A 33 11.34 0.09 0.09
C ILE A 33 11.19 -1.41 -0.15
N LEU A 34 11.18 -1.84 -1.41
CA LEU A 34 11.21 -3.24 -1.83
C LEU A 34 12.11 -3.40 -3.06
N SER A 35 12.65 -4.60 -3.24
CA SER A 35 13.54 -4.88 -4.36
C SER A 35 12.76 -5.00 -5.67
N ALA A 36 13.39 -4.65 -6.80
CA ALA A 36 12.79 -4.81 -8.11
C ALA A 36 12.38 -6.26 -8.40
N ALA A 37 13.23 -7.21 -7.97
CA ALA A 37 12.97 -8.64 -8.13
C ALA A 37 11.72 -9.10 -7.37
N ALA A 38 11.46 -8.54 -6.18
CA ALA A 38 10.25 -8.86 -5.41
C ALA A 38 8.98 -8.29 -6.07
N LEU A 39 9.09 -7.15 -6.76
CA LEU A 39 7.94 -6.43 -7.31
C LEU A 39 7.63 -6.75 -8.78
N GLU A 40 8.54 -7.41 -9.51
CA GLU A 40 8.40 -7.66 -10.96
C GLU A 40 7.16 -8.49 -11.30
N LYS A 41 6.84 -9.48 -10.45
CA LYS A 41 5.71 -10.40 -10.64
C LYS A 41 4.68 -10.38 -9.52
N ALA A 42 4.92 -9.57 -8.49
CA ALA A 42 3.97 -9.42 -7.39
C ALA A 42 2.64 -8.90 -7.95
N ASP A 43 1.53 -9.48 -7.53
CA ASP A 43 0.20 -8.89 -7.71
C ASP A 43 -0.12 -7.90 -6.57
N THR A 44 -1.38 -7.50 -6.40
CA THR A 44 -1.78 -6.60 -5.31
C THR A 44 -1.54 -7.25 -3.94
N THR A 45 -1.99 -8.49 -3.77
CA THR A 45 -1.89 -9.26 -2.53
C THR A 45 -0.44 -9.51 -2.15
N ASP A 46 0.38 -9.95 -3.10
CA ASP A 46 1.83 -10.14 -2.90
C ASP A 46 2.51 -8.85 -2.42
N THR A 47 2.09 -7.70 -2.97
CA THR A 47 2.66 -6.40 -2.58
C THR A 47 2.32 -6.05 -1.13
N VAL A 48 1.08 -6.32 -0.71
CA VAL A 48 0.62 -6.11 0.67
C VAL A 48 1.37 -7.06 1.62
N ASP A 49 1.44 -8.34 1.29
CA ASP A 49 2.17 -9.34 2.09
C ASP A 49 3.66 -8.99 2.23
N LEU A 50 4.30 -8.50 1.17
CA LEU A 50 5.69 -8.05 1.22
C LEU A 50 5.88 -6.85 2.14
N LEU A 51 4.97 -5.87 2.11
CA LEU A 51 5.01 -4.71 3.00
C LEU A 51 4.83 -5.13 4.46
N LEU A 52 3.83 -5.97 4.74
CA LEU A 52 3.54 -6.48 6.08
C LEU A 52 4.68 -7.33 6.62
N LYS A 53 5.22 -8.24 5.82
CA LYS A 53 6.34 -9.11 6.21
C LYS A 53 7.60 -8.31 6.51
N ARG A 54 7.84 -7.20 5.79
CA ARG A 54 9.07 -6.41 5.94
C ARG A 54 8.99 -5.37 7.05
N PHE A 55 7.83 -4.71 7.23
CA PHE A 55 7.70 -3.55 8.10
C PHE A 55 6.69 -3.74 9.23
N GLY A 56 5.84 -4.76 9.15
CA GLY A 56 4.72 -4.97 10.07
C GLY A 56 3.50 -4.10 9.71
N PRO A 57 2.33 -4.37 10.34
CA PRO A 57 1.07 -3.73 9.99
C PRO A 57 1.10 -2.20 10.03
N GLU A 58 1.50 -1.62 11.16
CA GLU A 58 1.46 -0.15 11.35
C GLU A 58 2.36 0.59 10.36
N GLU A 59 3.54 0.07 10.11
CA GLU A 59 4.52 0.74 9.24
C GLU A 59 4.22 0.50 7.76
N ALA A 60 3.69 -0.67 7.39
CA ALA A 60 3.16 -0.94 6.06
C ALA A 60 2.02 0.03 5.70
N GLU A 61 1.17 0.37 6.66
CA GLU A 61 0.10 1.35 6.46
C GLU A 61 0.64 2.75 6.20
N LYS A 62 1.58 3.24 7.03
CA LYS A 62 2.21 4.55 6.82
C LYS A 62 2.91 4.65 5.46
N ILE A 63 3.65 3.63 5.07
CA ILE A 63 4.32 3.56 3.77
C ILE A 63 3.29 3.68 2.64
N THR A 64 2.19 2.92 2.74
CA THR A 64 1.13 2.93 1.72
C THR A 64 0.49 4.31 1.61
N VAL A 65 0.16 4.95 2.73
CA VAL A 65 -0.36 6.33 2.78
C VAL A 65 0.60 7.32 2.12
N ASP A 66 1.90 7.28 2.45
CA ASP A 66 2.91 8.19 1.89
C ASP A 66 3.03 8.04 0.37
N ILE A 67 3.07 6.80 -0.14
CA ILE A 67 3.16 6.54 -1.57
C ILE A 67 1.90 6.98 -2.31
N LEU A 68 0.70 6.72 -1.75
CA LEU A 68 -0.56 7.18 -2.33
C LEU A 68 -0.60 8.72 -2.43
N ARG A 69 -0.13 9.44 -1.40
CA ARG A 69 -0.01 10.91 -1.43
C ARG A 69 0.95 11.37 -2.53
N LYS A 70 2.10 10.72 -2.70
CA LYS A 70 3.06 11.02 -3.78
C LYS A 70 2.48 10.78 -5.18
N MET A 71 1.57 9.83 -5.31
CA MET A 71 0.85 9.55 -6.56
C MET A 71 -0.36 10.49 -6.78
N ASN A 72 -0.61 11.45 -5.89
CA ASN A 72 -1.81 12.30 -5.85
C ASN A 72 -3.13 11.55 -5.59
N HIS A 73 -3.09 10.30 -5.11
CA HIS A 73 -4.27 9.57 -4.64
C HIS A 73 -4.61 9.94 -3.19
N ASN A 74 -4.77 11.25 -2.94
CA ASN A 74 -4.96 11.80 -1.60
C ASN A 74 -6.26 11.30 -0.93
N ASN A 75 -7.31 11.03 -1.72
CA ASN A 75 -8.56 10.49 -1.19
C ASN A 75 -8.34 9.10 -0.58
N LEU A 76 -7.73 8.18 -1.34
CA LEU A 76 -7.39 6.84 -0.87
C LEU A 76 -6.44 6.88 0.34
N ALA A 77 -5.45 7.77 0.31
CA ALA A 77 -4.52 7.97 1.44
C ALA A 77 -5.25 8.42 2.71
N ASN A 78 -6.20 9.35 2.59
CA ASN A 78 -6.99 9.86 3.70
C ASN A 78 -7.99 8.82 4.22
N GLU A 79 -8.61 8.03 3.34
CA GLU A 79 -9.51 6.95 3.75
C GLU A 79 -8.75 5.86 4.50
N LEU A 80 -7.55 5.52 4.03
CA LEU A 80 -6.67 4.61 4.72
C LEU A 80 -6.30 5.19 6.09
N GLU A 81 -5.74 6.39 6.19
CA GLU A 81 -5.35 7.01 7.47
C GLU A 81 -6.55 7.22 8.45
N ASN A 82 -7.73 7.60 7.95
CA ASN A 82 -8.89 7.91 8.80
C ASN A 82 -9.61 6.66 9.32
N LYS A 83 -9.49 5.51 8.66
CA LYS A 83 -9.99 4.23 9.19
C LYS A 83 -9.28 3.81 10.49
N GLN A 84 -8.18 4.48 10.86
CA GLN A 84 -7.48 4.31 12.14
C GLN A 84 -8.14 5.10 13.31
N LYS A 85 -9.04 6.06 13.02
CA LYS A 85 -9.64 6.98 14.02
C LYS A 85 -11.09 6.66 14.41
N GLN A 86 -11.66 5.56 13.93
CA GLN A 86 -13.01 5.10 14.32
C GLN A 86 -12.93 3.94 15.34
N GLY A 87 -11.96 4.02 16.25
CA GLY A 87 -11.78 3.13 17.41
C GLY A 87 -11.83 3.91 18.70
#